data_AF-A0A538PUC9-F1
#
_entry.id   AF-A0A538PUC9-F1
#
_cell.length_a   1.000
_cell.length_b   1.000
_cell.length_c   1.000
_cell.angle_alpha   90.00
_cell.angle_beta   90.00
_cell.angle_gamma   90.00
#
_symmetry.space_group_name_H-M   'P 1'
#
loop_
_entity.id
_entity.type
_entity.pdbx_description
1 polymer ?
#
loop_
_entity_poly.entity_id
_entity_poly.type
_entity_poly.pdbx_seq_one_letter_code
_entity_poly.pdbx_strand_id
1 'polypeptide(L)'
;MLAVARDVTHRYVDPLAQVWLEAARRIGLAVERSAEVYAATDGRGRLAIGDDATLDADDSLAQMIFHELCHSLVEGEPAFARPDWGMDNTGPDHDWREHACLRVQWLLAGRHGLRALLAPTTEFRAFWSQLGGDVLADRSDASVQAAITGVSRADRTPWAPALGDALAATAQIAQVAARFAAPEPASPEPGRARSLWREVVAPPAPHPTGLPAGDAAGTCGSCAWRTGARCRQAGAKVDPAWPACERFEAALDCQTCGACCRAAYHSVEVSRRDPVVKAQPALIVDRGSYLEIRRTGDRCAALDGGELDHGRIARYRCTIYDDRPRTCRDFTIGSTHCLTARRRVGLSL
;
A
#
# COMPACT_ATOMS: atom_id res chain seq x y z
N MET A 1 -25.06 38.28 41.53
CA MET A 1 -24.70 38.58 40.12
C MET A 1 -25.00 37.34 39.31
N LEU A 2 -26.08 37.34 38.52
CA LEU A 2 -26.33 36.26 37.56
C LEU A 2 -25.27 36.39 36.46
N ALA A 3 -24.39 35.39 36.34
CA ALA A 3 -23.43 35.35 35.25
C ALA A 3 -24.21 35.24 33.94
N VAL A 4 -24.15 36.29 33.11
CA VAL A 4 -24.67 36.24 31.76
C VAL A 4 -23.72 35.35 30.97
N ALA A 5 -24.08 34.08 30.79
CA ALA A 5 -23.34 33.17 29.94
C ALA A 5 -23.39 33.70 28.50
N ARG A 6 -22.22 33.94 27.90
CA ARG A 6 -22.10 34.33 26.50
C ARG A 6 -22.55 33.17 25.62
N ASP A 7 -23.34 33.47 24.59
CA ASP A 7 -23.70 32.48 23.57
C ASP A 7 -22.47 32.10 22.72
N VAL A 8 -22.20 30.80 22.59
CA VAL A 8 -21.02 30.27 21.89
C VAL A 8 -21.42 29.89 20.47
N THR A 9 -21.07 30.75 19.51
CA THR A 9 -21.43 30.56 18.09
C THR A 9 -20.36 29.86 17.26
N HIS A 10 -19.15 29.67 17.81
CA HIS A 10 -18.01 29.07 17.13
C HIS A 10 -17.25 28.15 18.08
N ARG A 11 -16.76 27.03 17.55
CA ARG A 11 -15.90 26.09 18.27
C ARG A 11 -14.52 26.10 17.63
N TYR A 12 -13.48 26.23 18.44
CA TYR A 12 -12.12 26.00 17.98
C TYR A 12 -11.92 24.53 17.66
N VAL A 13 -11.29 24.25 16.53
CA VAL A 13 -10.86 22.92 16.12
C VAL A 13 -9.37 23.01 15.83
N ASP A 14 -8.60 22.04 16.33
CA ASP A 14 -7.19 21.95 15.99
C ASP A 14 -7.00 21.96 14.45
N PRO A 15 -6.09 22.76 13.88
CA PRO A 15 -5.94 22.87 12.43
C PRO A 15 -5.63 21.54 11.74
N LEU A 16 -4.88 20.65 12.38
CA LEU A 16 -4.57 19.35 11.81
C LEU A 16 -5.82 18.44 11.87
N ALA A 17 -6.55 18.43 12.99
CA ALA A 17 -7.84 17.76 13.09
C ALA A 17 -8.84 18.26 12.04
N GLN A 18 -8.95 19.57 11.82
CA GLN A 18 -9.85 20.17 10.82
C GLN A 18 -9.59 19.63 9.41
N VAL A 19 -8.31 19.49 9.03
CA VAL A 19 -7.91 18.93 7.72
C VAL A 19 -8.42 17.50 7.57
N TRP A 20 -8.19 16.65 8.58
CA TRP A 20 -8.52 15.23 8.48
C TRP A 20 -10.01 14.93 8.68
N LEU A 21 -10.73 15.73 9.48
CA LEU A 21 -12.19 15.68 9.56
C LEU A 21 -12.83 15.99 8.20
N GLU A 22 -12.35 17.02 7.50
CA GLU A 22 -12.83 17.36 6.16
C GLU A 22 -12.44 16.30 5.12
N ALA A 23 -11.23 15.73 5.23
CA ALA A 23 -10.80 14.64 4.36
C ALA A 23 -11.70 13.41 4.51
N ALA A 24 -11.94 12.97 5.75
CA ALA A 24 -12.85 11.87 6.07
C ALA A 24 -14.26 12.14 5.50
N ARG A 25 -14.79 13.36 5.72
CA ARG A 25 -16.10 13.78 5.19
C ARG A 25 -16.17 13.70 3.66
N ARG A 26 -15.14 14.16 2.96
CA ARG A 26 -15.05 14.10 1.48
C ARG A 26 -14.96 12.67 0.95
N ILE A 27 -14.40 11.75 1.74
CA ILE A 27 -14.32 10.31 1.43
C ILE A 27 -15.64 9.58 1.78
N GLY A 28 -16.56 10.24 2.50
CA GLY A 28 -17.86 9.70 2.86
C GLY A 28 -17.96 9.16 4.29
N LEU A 29 -17.05 9.59 5.18
CA LEU A 29 -17.01 9.21 6.59
C LEU A 29 -17.36 10.41 7.50
N ALA A 30 -18.22 10.18 8.48
CA ALA A 30 -18.48 11.08 9.59
C ALA A 30 -17.70 10.60 10.82
N VAL A 31 -16.77 11.43 11.29
CA VAL A 31 -15.93 11.09 12.44
C VAL A 31 -16.60 11.50 13.74
N GLU A 32 -16.65 10.59 14.70
CA GLU A 32 -17.16 10.80 16.05
C GLU A 32 -16.05 10.53 17.08
N ARG A 33 -15.98 11.32 18.15
CA ARG A 33 -15.05 11.07 19.27
C ARG A 33 -15.74 10.19 20.30
N SER A 34 -15.06 9.14 20.77
CA SER A 34 -15.63 8.15 21.69
C SER A 34 -14.68 7.82 22.84
N ALA A 35 -15.20 7.65 24.05
CA ALA A 35 -14.43 7.16 25.20
C ALA A 35 -14.41 5.62 25.28
N GLU A 36 -15.09 4.92 24.36
CA GLU A 36 -15.35 3.47 24.45
C GLU A 36 -14.51 2.63 23.49
N VAL A 37 -13.93 3.25 22.47
CA VAL A 37 -13.18 2.55 21.41
C VAL A 37 -11.91 3.33 21.06
N TYR A 38 -10.86 2.62 20.64
CA TYR A 38 -9.65 3.25 20.13
C TYR A 38 -9.84 3.75 18.70
N ALA A 39 -10.32 2.87 17.81
CA ALA A 39 -10.89 3.20 16.51
C ALA A 39 -11.88 2.11 16.09
N ALA A 40 -13.00 2.49 15.47
CA ALA A 40 -13.97 1.55 14.92
C ALA A 40 -14.81 2.20 13.82
N THR A 41 -15.20 1.44 12.80
CA THR A 41 -16.20 1.86 11.81
C THR A 41 -17.40 0.94 11.85
N ASP A 42 -18.60 1.50 11.67
CA ASP A 42 -19.83 0.72 11.63
C ASP A 42 -20.19 0.19 10.23
N GLY A 43 -19.37 0.51 9.23
CA GLY A 43 -19.64 0.15 7.83
C GLY A 43 -20.83 0.90 7.22
N ARG A 44 -21.26 2.00 7.82
CA ARG A 44 -22.40 2.83 7.39
C ARG A 44 -22.04 4.32 7.31
N GLY A 45 -20.74 4.59 7.16
CA GLY A 45 -20.21 5.94 7.02
C GLY A 45 -19.84 6.60 8.34
N ARG A 46 -19.87 5.90 9.49
CA ARG A 46 -19.38 6.44 10.76
C ARG A 46 -18.02 5.86 11.12
N LEU A 47 -17.10 6.73 11.53
CA LEU A 47 -15.79 6.37 12.06
C LEU A 47 -15.65 6.91 13.48
N ALA A 48 -15.75 6.04 14.48
CA ALA A 48 -15.53 6.39 15.89
C ALA A 48 -14.02 6.33 16.19
N ILE A 49 -13.47 7.41 16.72
CA ILE A 49 -12.06 7.50 17.14
C ILE A 49 -12.00 7.85 18.63
N GLY A 50 -11.12 7.18 19.36
CA GLY A 50 -10.86 7.40 20.78
C GLY A 50 -10.68 8.87 21.13
N ASP A 51 -11.30 9.33 22.22
CA ASP A 51 -11.09 10.66 22.77
C ASP A 51 -9.80 10.74 23.62
N ASP A 52 -9.54 11.91 24.18
CA ASP A 52 -8.30 12.18 24.93
C ASP A 52 -8.17 11.35 26.22
N ALA A 53 -9.23 10.65 26.65
CA ALA A 53 -9.17 9.71 27.77
C ALA A 53 -8.69 8.31 27.36
N THR A 54 -8.68 8.00 26.06
CA THR A 54 -8.35 6.68 25.50
C THR A 54 -7.11 6.67 24.63
N LEU A 55 -6.74 7.82 24.05
CA LEU A 55 -5.55 7.96 23.21
C LEU A 55 -4.28 8.23 24.02
N ASP A 56 -3.14 7.77 23.51
CA ASP A 56 -1.83 8.06 24.08
C ASP A 56 -1.47 9.54 23.91
N ALA A 57 -0.55 10.06 24.74
CA ALA A 57 -0.21 11.48 24.75
C ALA A 57 0.43 12.00 23.45
N ASP A 58 0.96 11.10 22.62
CA ASP A 58 1.53 11.37 21.31
C ASP A 58 0.59 10.96 20.16
N ASP A 59 -0.64 10.55 20.44
CA ASP A 59 -1.67 10.37 19.42
C ASP A 59 -2.29 11.70 18.99
N SER A 60 -2.69 11.75 17.73
CA SER A 60 -3.54 12.82 17.21
C SER A 60 -4.73 12.26 16.44
N LEU A 61 -5.85 12.98 16.45
CA LEU A 61 -7.02 12.62 15.65
C LEU A 61 -6.67 12.46 14.15
N ALA A 62 -5.74 13.27 13.66
CA ALA A 62 -5.23 13.19 12.30
C ALA A 62 -4.50 11.88 11.99
N GLN A 63 -3.58 11.46 12.87
CA GLN A 63 -2.90 10.17 12.77
C GLN A 63 -3.90 9.02 12.77
N MET A 64 -4.89 9.06 13.67
CA MET A 64 -5.91 8.02 13.78
C MET A 64 -6.78 7.93 12.53
N ILE A 65 -7.28 9.05 12.00
CA ILE A 65 -8.06 9.05 10.75
C ILE A 65 -7.19 8.54 9.58
N PHE A 66 -5.92 8.95 9.50
CA PHE A 66 -5.04 8.51 8.42
C PHE A 66 -4.77 7.00 8.46
N HIS A 67 -4.55 6.44 9.65
CA HIS A 67 -4.37 5.01 9.85
C HIS A 67 -5.59 4.22 9.39
N GLU A 68 -6.79 4.63 9.82
CA GLU A 68 -8.06 4.01 9.40
C GLU A 68 -8.29 4.10 7.88
N LEU A 69 -7.90 5.22 7.26
CA LEU A 69 -7.93 5.33 5.80
C LEU A 69 -6.91 4.40 5.14
N CYS A 70 -5.76 4.13 5.75
CA CYS A 70 -4.81 3.13 5.25
C CYS A 70 -5.37 1.70 5.33
N HIS A 71 -6.13 1.35 6.38
CA HIS A 71 -6.90 0.09 6.39
C HIS A 71 -7.91 0.03 5.26
N SER A 72 -8.71 1.08 5.08
CA SER A 72 -9.69 1.11 3.99
C SER A 72 -9.02 0.96 2.62
N LEU A 73 -7.81 1.50 2.42
CA LEU A 73 -7.03 1.31 1.19
C LEU A 73 -6.62 -0.15 1.00
N VAL A 74 -6.16 -0.83 2.05
CA VAL A 74 -5.78 -2.25 2.01
C VAL A 74 -6.98 -3.14 1.69
N GLU A 75 -8.10 -2.93 2.38
CA GLU A 75 -9.32 -3.73 2.21
C GLU A 75 -10.08 -3.40 0.91
N GLY A 76 -10.01 -2.15 0.47
CA GLY A 76 -10.62 -1.65 -0.75
C GLY A 76 -12.02 -1.07 -0.56
N GLU A 77 -12.58 -0.50 -1.63
CA GLU A 77 -13.83 0.26 -1.60
C GLU A 77 -15.04 -0.51 -1.03
N PRO A 78 -15.24 -1.82 -1.30
CA PRO A 78 -16.34 -2.57 -0.69
C PRO A 78 -16.29 -2.64 0.84
N ALA A 79 -15.13 -2.41 1.46
CA ALA A 79 -14.94 -2.46 2.91
C ALA A 79 -15.70 -1.34 3.64
N PHE A 80 -16.02 -0.23 2.97
CA PHE A 80 -16.81 0.86 3.54
C PHE A 80 -18.21 0.43 3.99
N ALA A 81 -18.73 -0.67 3.44
CA ALA A 81 -20.02 -1.26 3.81
C ALA A 81 -19.94 -2.30 4.93
N ARG A 82 -18.76 -2.48 5.56
CA ARG A 82 -18.51 -3.51 6.57
C ARG A 82 -17.99 -2.88 7.87
N PRO A 83 -18.48 -3.31 9.05
CA PRO A 83 -17.90 -2.92 10.31
C PRO A 83 -16.41 -3.24 10.36
N ASP A 84 -15.60 -2.32 10.90
CA ASP A 84 -14.13 -2.42 11.01
C ASP A 84 -13.45 -2.86 9.71
N TRP A 85 -13.92 -2.29 8.60
CA TRP A 85 -13.48 -2.62 7.24
C TRP A 85 -13.69 -4.09 6.85
N GLY A 86 -14.42 -4.85 7.68
CA GLY A 86 -14.62 -6.31 7.70
C GLY A 86 -13.36 -7.11 7.99
N MET A 87 -12.49 -6.56 8.83
CA MET A 87 -11.38 -7.25 9.48
C MET A 87 -11.88 -7.89 10.79
N ASP A 88 -11.22 -8.97 11.20
CA ASP A 88 -11.36 -9.53 12.55
C ASP A 88 -10.14 -9.10 13.35
N ASN A 89 -10.32 -8.12 14.24
CA ASN A 89 -9.25 -7.51 15.02
C ASN A 89 -8.81 -8.37 16.23
N THR A 90 -9.36 -9.58 16.36
CA THR A 90 -9.06 -10.50 17.47
C THR A 90 -8.47 -11.84 17.03
N GLY A 91 -8.45 -12.09 15.72
CA GLY A 91 -7.97 -13.33 15.12
C GLY A 91 -6.50 -13.30 14.69
N PRO A 92 -5.93 -14.47 14.33
CA PRO A 92 -4.55 -14.61 13.87
C PRO A 92 -4.26 -13.90 12.52
N ASP A 93 -5.30 -13.43 11.83
CA ASP A 93 -5.21 -12.70 10.56
C ASP A 93 -4.98 -11.19 10.74
N HIS A 94 -5.07 -10.67 11.97
CA HIS A 94 -4.94 -9.25 12.26
C HIS A 94 -3.53 -8.72 11.92
N ASP A 95 -2.48 -9.42 12.37
CA ASP A 95 -1.10 -8.94 12.31
C ASP A 95 -0.62 -8.60 10.89
N TRP A 96 -0.96 -9.40 9.88
CA TRP A 96 -0.48 -9.15 8.51
C TRP A 96 -1.24 -8.00 7.84
N ARG A 97 -2.50 -7.76 8.18
CA ARG A 97 -3.29 -6.63 7.67
C ARG A 97 -2.82 -5.32 8.30
N GLU A 98 -2.51 -5.34 9.59
CA GLU A 98 -1.84 -4.24 10.28
C GLU A 98 -0.49 -3.92 9.63
N HIS A 99 0.33 -4.93 9.38
CA HIS A 99 1.59 -4.76 8.65
C HIS A 99 1.39 -4.18 7.25
N ALA A 100 0.33 -4.57 6.53
CA ALA A 100 0.01 -4.00 5.22
C ALA A 100 -0.39 -2.52 5.34
N CYS A 101 -1.27 -2.19 6.29
CA CYS A 101 -1.70 -0.83 6.60
C CYS A 101 -0.49 0.07 6.88
N LEU A 102 0.40 -0.37 7.77
CA LEU A 102 1.60 0.39 8.14
C LEU A 102 2.58 0.59 6.99
N ARG A 103 2.67 -0.35 6.03
CA ARG A 103 3.44 -0.15 4.79
C ARG A 103 2.81 0.91 3.89
N VAL A 104 1.48 0.93 3.76
CA VAL A 104 0.77 1.99 3.03
C VAL A 104 1.01 3.34 3.69
N GLN A 105 0.83 3.41 5.01
CA GLN A 105 1.07 4.59 5.84
C GLN A 105 2.51 5.10 5.69
N TRP A 106 3.50 4.21 5.75
CA TRP A 106 4.92 4.52 5.58
C TRP A 106 5.24 5.19 4.24
N LEU A 107 4.66 4.67 3.16
CA LEU A 107 4.87 5.20 1.81
C LEU A 107 4.18 6.54 1.64
N LEU A 108 2.89 6.62 1.94
CA LEU A 108 2.10 7.83 1.74
C LEU A 108 2.58 8.98 2.62
N ALA A 109 2.89 8.74 3.90
CA ALA A 109 3.50 9.76 4.76
C ALA A 109 4.92 10.12 4.31
N GLY A 110 5.69 9.13 3.83
CA GLY A 110 7.05 9.30 3.31
C GLY A 110 7.16 10.29 2.17
N ARG A 111 6.18 10.31 1.25
CA ARG A 111 6.09 11.28 0.14
C ARG A 111 6.11 12.74 0.62
N HIS A 112 5.73 12.98 1.87
CA HIS A 112 5.56 14.30 2.47
C HIS A 112 6.51 14.57 3.65
N GLY A 113 7.44 13.67 3.96
CA GLY A 113 8.32 13.81 5.13
C GLY A 113 7.61 13.64 6.47
N LEU A 114 6.46 12.96 6.50
CA LEU A 114 5.56 12.87 7.65
C LEU A 114 5.66 11.56 8.45
N ARG A 115 6.61 10.67 8.12
CA ARG A 115 6.71 9.33 8.74
C ARG A 115 6.74 9.39 10.26
N ALA A 116 7.57 10.26 10.86
CA ALA A 116 7.67 10.33 12.30
C ALA A 116 6.42 10.96 12.96
N LEU A 117 5.83 11.97 12.33
CA LEU A 117 4.63 12.65 12.83
C LEU A 117 3.39 11.76 12.80
N LEU A 118 3.30 10.89 11.79
CA LEU A 118 2.17 9.99 11.57
C LEU A 118 2.57 8.53 11.84
N ALA A 119 3.53 8.27 12.72
CA ALA A 119 3.90 6.92 13.14
C ALA A 119 2.81 6.35 14.07
N PRO A 120 2.57 5.03 14.10
CA PRO A 120 1.69 4.43 15.09
C PRO A 120 2.34 4.50 16.49
N THR A 121 1.49 4.60 17.50
CA THR A 121 1.84 4.69 18.94
C THR A 121 1.57 3.38 19.69
N THR A 122 0.71 2.52 19.13
CA THR A 122 0.35 1.20 19.65
C THR A 122 1.53 0.22 19.64
N GLU A 123 1.31 -1.02 20.07
CA GLU A 123 2.32 -2.10 20.06
C GLU A 123 2.96 -2.33 18.67
N PHE A 124 2.25 -2.00 17.59
CA PHE A 124 2.77 -2.07 16.22
C PHE A 124 3.86 -1.02 15.91
N ARG A 125 4.15 -0.11 16.85
CA ARG A 125 5.34 0.75 16.81
C ARG A 125 6.63 -0.05 16.71
N ALA A 126 6.67 -1.27 17.26
CA ALA A 126 7.80 -2.17 17.14
C ALA A 126 8.07 -2.57 15.67
N PHE A 127 7.02 -2.91 14.93
CA PHE A 127 7.11 -3.22 13.50
C PHE A 127 7.46 -1.97 12.68
N TRP A 128 6.78 -0.84 12.94
CA TRP A 128 7.07 0.43 12.26
C TRP A 128 8.54 0.81 12.34
N SER A 129 9.15 0.63 13.52
CA SER A 129 10.55 1.00 13.77
C SER A 129 11.56 0.09 13.04
N GLN A 130 11.12 -1.06 12.52
CA GLN A 130 11.92 -1.95 11.68
C GLN A 130 11.80 -1.60 10.19
N LEU A 131 10.84 -0.76 9.80
CA LEU A 131 10.67 -0.34 8.41
C LEU A 131 11.84 0.54 7.95
N GLY A 132 12.32 0.27 6.75
CA GLY A 132 13.41 0.99 6.11
C GLY A 132 13.63 0.48 4.69
N GLY A 133 14.29 1.28 3.86
CA GLY A 133 14.51 0.93 2.45
C GLY A 133 13.21 0.70 1.68
N ASP A 134 13.23 -0.23 0.73
CA ASP A 134 12.04 -0.66 -0.02
C ASP A 134 11.16 -1.59 0.83
N VAL A 135 10.18 -1.01 1.52
CA VAL A 135 9.18 -1.74 2.33
C VAL A 135 8.25 -2.63 1.51
N LEU A 136 8.35 -2.61 0.18
CA LEU A 136 7.59 -3.47 -0.72
C LEU A 136 8.47 -4.53 -1.40
N ALA A 137 9.75 -4.69 -1.03
CA ALA A 137 10.68 -5.56 -1.75
C ALA A 137 10.27 -7.05 -1.73
N ASP A 138 9.81 -7.56 -0.58
CA ASP A 138 9.44 -8.97 -0.42
C ASP A 138 8.03 -9.25 -0.97
N ARG A 139 7.95 -9.50 -2.27
CA ARG A 139 6.67 -9.81 -2.94
C ARG A 139 6.08 -11.18 -2.55
N SER A 140 6.77 -11.98 -1.73
CA SER A 140 6.20 -13.22 -1.17
C SER A 140 5.39 -12.96 0.09
N ASP A 141 5.63 -11.85 0.80
CA ASP A 141 4.85 -11.47 1.99
C ASP A 141 3.45 -10.97 1.57
N ALA A 142 2.39 -11.55 2.16
CA ALA A 142 1.01 -11.16 1.87
C ALA A 142 0.73 -9.70 2.25
N SER A 143 1.34 -9.20 3.33
CA SER A 143 1.22 -7.80 3.74
C SER A 143 1.78 -6.86 2.68
N VAL A 144 2.86 -7.25 2.00
CA VAL A 144 3.45 -6.49 0.90
C VAL A 144 2.52 -6.48 -0.32
N GLN A 145 1.95 -7.62 -0.71
CA GLN A 145 1.01 -7.68 -1.85
C GLN A 145 -0.23 -6.80 -1.61
N ALA A 146 -0.75 -6.83 -0.38
CA ALA A 146 -1.88 -6.01 0.02
C ALA A 146 -1.52 -4.52 0.09
N ALA A 147 -0.34 -4.16 0.59
CA ALA A 147 0.14 -2.78 0.61
C ALA A 147 0.32 -2.19 -0.79
N ILE A 148 0.86 -2.95 -1.76
CA ILE A 148 0.94 -2.51 -3.17
C ILE A 148 -0.45 -2.17 -3.69
N THR A 149 -1.41 -3.07 -3.43
CA THR A 149 -2.79 -2.89 -3.86
C THR A 149 -3.40 -1.64 -3.21
N GLY A 150 -3.18 -1.45 -1.91
CA GLY A 150 -3.63 -0.27 -1.17
C GLY A 150 -3.03 1.04 -1.70
N VAL A 151 -1.72 1.12 -1.88
CA VAL A 151 -1.06 2.31 -2.44
C VAL A 151 -1.59 2.64 -3.84
N SER A 152 -1.87 1.62 -4.67
CA SER A 152 -2.38 1.81 -6.03
C SER A 152 -3.81 2.41 -6.09
N ARG A 153 -4.54 2.37 -4.97
CA ARG A 153 -5.90 2.93 -4.81
C ARG A 153 -5.89 4.36 -4.29
N ALA A 154 -4.81 4.83 -3.68
CA ALA A 154 -4.73 6.15 -3.03
C ALA A 154 -5.09 7.31 -3.98
N ASP A 155 -4.78 7.17 -5.27
CA ASP A 155 -5.06 8.17 -6.31
C ASP A 155 -6.40 7.92 -7.05
N ARG A 156 -7.34 7.17 -6.43
CA ARG A 156 -8.65 6.81 -6.99
C ARG A 156 -9.79 7.13 -6.03
N THR A 157 -11.00 7.27 -6.55
CA THR A 157 -12.24 7.34 -5.75
C THR A 157 -12.37 6.09 -4.87
N PRO A 158 -12.88 6.21 -3.63
CA PRO A 158 -13.31 7.44 -2.96
C PRO A 158 -12.20 8.26 -2.26
N TRP A 159 -10.97 7.73 -2.16
CA TRP A 159 -9.88 8.36 -1.40
C TRP A 159 -9.37 9.66 -2.04
N ALA A 160 -9.19 9.66 -3.36
CA ALA A 160 -8.72 10.81 -4.09
C ALA A 160 -9.86 11.81 -4.39
N PRO A 161 -9.57 13.12 -4.39
CA PRO A 161 -8.28 13.75 -4.05
C PRO A 161 -8.08 14.02 -2.55
N ALA A 162 -9.11 13.76 -1.73
CA ALA A 162 -9.16 14.18 -0.33
C ALA A 162 -7.97 13.70 0.52
N LEU A 163 -7.55 12.45 0.36
CA LEU A 163 -6.40 11.90 1.08
C LEU A 163 -5.08 12.61 0.72
N GLY A 164 -4.85 12.85 -0.57
CA GLY A 164 -3.65 13.55 -1.05
C GLY A 164 -3.62 15.00 -0.58
N ASP A 165 -4.77 15.70 -0.66
CA ASP A 165 -4.92 17.07 -0.15
C ASP A 165 -4.61 17.15 1.35
N ALA A 166 -5.09 16.17 2.14
CA ALA A 166 -4.89 16.11 3.58
C ALA A 166 -3.41 15.91 3.96
N LEU A 167 -2.71 15.00 3.27
CA LEU A 167 -1.27 14.79 3.47
C LEU A 167 -0.46 16.03 3.07
N ALA A 168 -0.80 16.67 1.97
CA ALA A 168 -0.15 17.91 1.53
C ALA A 168 -0.37 19.06 2.52
N ALA A 169 -1.60 19.27 3.01
CA ALA A 169 -1.91 20.27 4.03
C ALA A 169 -1.21 19.97 5.36
N THR A 170 -1.18 18.69 5.77
CA THR A 170 -0.44 18.23 6.96
C THR A 170 1.04 18.58 6.85
N ALA A 171 1.67 18.37 5.69
CA ALA A 171 3.07 18.74 5.47
C ALA A 171 3.32 20.25 5.64
N GLN A 172 2.40 21.10 5.15
CA GLN A 172 2.50 22.54 5.31
C GLN A 172 2.37 22.97 6.78
N ILE A 173 1.38 22.42 7.49
CA ILE A 173 1.19 22.68 8.93
C ILE A 173 2.43 22.24 9.71
N ALA A 174 2.93 21.02 9.45
CA ALA A 174 4.08 20.45 10.12
C ALA A 174 5.34 21.30 9.93
N GLN A 175 5.60 21.77 8.70
CA GLN A 175 6.74 22.66 8.40
C GLN A 175 6.68 24.00 9.13
N VAL A 176 5.48 24.55 9.35
CA VAL A 176 5.30 25.79 10.12
C VAL A 176 5.45 25.51 11.61
N ALA A 177 4.75 24.50 12.14
CA ALA A 177 4.77 24.13 13.54
C ALA A 177 6.18 23.74 14.05
N ALA A 178 6.96 23.04 13.22
CA ALA A 178 8.34 22.65 13.54
C ALA A 178 9.23 23.85 13.92
N ARG A 179 8.97 25.05 13.38
CA ARG A 179 9.74 26.27 13.69
C ARG A 179 9.54 26.78 15.11
N PHE A 180 8.43 26.38 15.75
CA PHE A 180 8.04 26.78 17.10
C PHE A 180 8.24 25.66 18.12
N ALA A 181 8.69 24.48 17.69
CA ALA A 181 9.02 23.41 18.60
C ALA A 181 10.30 23.80 19.38
N ALA A 182 10.15 24.03 20.69
CA ALA A 182 11.22 24.57 21.52
C ALA A 182 12.54 23.76 21.42
N PRO A 183 13.71 24.42 21.44
CA PRO A 183 15.00 23.73 21.53
C PRO A 183 15.07 22.91 22.83
N GLU A 184 15.82 21.80 22.84
CA GLU A 184 15.99 21.03 24.07
C GLU A 184 16.61 21.91 25.16
N PRO A 185 16.09 21.86 26.39
CA PRO A 185 16.90 22.30 27.52
C PRO A 185 18.18 21.47 27.55
N ALA A 186 19.30 22.09 27.91
CA ALA A 186 20.62 21.45 27.97
C ALA A 186 20.67 20.24 28.94
N SER A 187 19.63 20.06 29.74
CA SER A 187 19.41 18.88 30.58
C SER A 187 17.96 18.41 30.36
N PRO A 188 17.73 17.17 29.91
CA PRO A 188 16.38 16.64 29.81
C PRO A 188 15.78 16.55 31.22
N GLU A 189 14.66 17.25 31.43
CA GLU A 189 13.86 17.07 32.64
C GLU A 189 13.28 15.64 32.61
N PRO A 190 13.51 14.82 33.65
CA PRO A 190 12.91 13.50 33.72
C PRO A 190 11.39 13.59 33.60
N GLY A 191 10.80 12.90 32.61
CA GLY A 191 9.36 12.83 32.41
C GLY A 191 8.76 13.88 31.45
N ARG A 192 9.55 14.81 30.90
CA ARG A 192 9.04 15.75 29.88
C ARG A 192 9.17 15.15 28.47
N ALA A 193 8.04 14.79 27.86
CA ALA A 193 8.00 14.29 26.49
C ALA A 193 8.50 15.34 25.48
N ARG A 194 9.21 14.90 24.44
CA ARG A 194 9.64 15.75 23.34
C ARG A 194 8.47 16.04 22.41
N SER A 195 8.46 17.22 21.79
CA SER A 195 7.44 17.57 20.80
C SER A 195 7.65 16.80 19.49
N LEU A 196 6.61 16.11 19.00
CA LEU A 196 6.61 15.40 17.70
C LEU A 196 6.95 16.30 16.51
N TRP A 197 6.63 17.60 16.60
CA TRP A 197 6.92 18.58 15.55
C TRP A 197 8.41 18.73 15.24
N ARG A 198 9.30 18.25 16.13
CA ARG A 198 10.75 18.24 15.92
C ARG A 198 11.23 17.14 14.98
N GLU A 199 10.42 16.09 14.82
CA GLU A 199 10.74 14.94 13.97
C GLU A 199 10.31 15.16 12.51
N VAL A 200 9.75 16.32 12.20
CA VAL A 200 9.34 16.69 10.84
C VAL A 200 10.58 16.95 9.99
N VAL A 201 10.69 16.21 8.89
CA VAL A 201 11.77 16.37 7.89
C VAL A 201 11.22 16.99 6.61
N ALA A 202 12.10 17.57 5.81
CA ALA A 202 11.71 18.06 4.49
C ALA A 202 11.19 16.90 3.62
N PRO A 203 10.11 17.11 2.83
CA PRO A 203 9.68 16.12 1.84
C PRO A 203 10.82 15.76 0.89
N PRO A 204 10.95 14.49 0.49
CA PRO A 204 11.97 14.09 -0.47
C PRO A 204 11.73 14.75 -1.83
N ALA A 205 12.80 15.15 -2.51
CA ALA A 205 12.70 15.68 -3.87
C ALA A 205 12.12 14.60 -4.80
N PRO A 206 11.16 14.93 -5.68
CA PRO A 206 10.60 13.96 -6.60
C PRO A 206 11.69 13.41 -7.55
N HIS A 207 11.51 12.17 -7.99
CA HIS A 207 12.37 11.58 -9.01
C HIS A 207 12.32 12.45 -10.28
N PRO A 208 13.40 12.56 -11.09
CA PRO A 208 13.41 13.42 -12.29
C PRO A 208 12.30 13.16 -13.33
N THR A 209 11.61 12.01 -13.23
CA THR A 209 10.41 11.71 -14.06
C THR A 209 9.10 12.27 -13.50
N GLY A 210 9.13 12.96 -12.35
CA GLY A 210 7.94 13.40 -11.61
C GLY A 210 7.27 12.31 -10.76
N LEU A 211 7.83 11.09 -10.71
CA LEU A 211 7.34 10.04 -9.82
C LEU A 211 7.82 10.28 -8.39
N PRO A 212 7.12 9.77 -7.35
CA PRO A 212 7.60 9.87 -5.99
C PRO A 212 9.00 9.26 -5.82
N ALA A 213 9.82 9.86 -4.95
CA ALA A 213 11.12 9.33 -4.59
C ALA A 213 10.99 7.92 -3.98
N GLY A 214 11.97 7.06 -4.25
CA GLY A 214 12.01 5.71 -3.69
C GLY A 214 13.18 5.54 -2.73
N ASP A 215 13.02 4.60 -1.80
CA ASP A 215 14.05 4.21 -0.84
C ASP A 215 14.78 2.91 -1.26
N ALA A 216 14.51 2.40 -2.47
CA ALA A 216 15.18 1.23 -3.02
C ALA A 216 16.63 1.57 -3.42
N ALA A 217 17.58 0.67 -3.17
CA ALA A 217 18.99 0.87 -3.52
C ALA A 217 19.30 0.82 -5.04
N GLY A 218 18.29 0.64 -5.89
CA GLY A 218 18.44 0.50 -7.34
C GLY A 218 18.53 1.81 -8.10
N THR A 219 18.58 1.71 -9.43
CA THR A 219 18.56 2.84 -10.35
C THR A 219 17.56 2.60 -11.47
N CYS A 220 17.27 3.63 -12.26
CA CYS A 220 16.51 3.46 -13.49
C CYS A 220 17.16 2.41 -14.42
N GLY A 221 18.48 2.29 -14.42
CA GLY A 221 19.24 1.34 -15.23
C GLY A 221 18.93 -0.13 -14.92
N SER A 222 18.69 -0.45 -13.65
CA SER A 222 18.37 -1.82 -13.18
C SER A 222 16.87 -2.08 -13.01
N CYS A 223 16.02 -1.11 -13.35
CA CYS A 223 14.58 -1.22 -13.17
C CYS A 223 13.92 -2.09 -14.26
N ALA A 224 13.06 -3.03 -13.86
CA ALA A 224 12.29 -3.88 -14.76
C ALA A 224 11.36 -3.09 -15.71
N TRP A 225 10.99 -1.86 -15.34
CA TRP A 225 10.17 -0.96 -16.16
C TRP A 225 10.95 -0.17 -17.22
N ARG A 226 12.29 -0.25 -17.22
CA ARG A 226 13.12 0.38 -18.25
C ARG A 226 13.13 -0.45 -19.52
N THR A 227 13.03 0.21 -20.67
CA THR A 227 13.17 -0.42 -21.99
C THR A 227 13.96 0.50 -22.89
N GLY A 228 15.17 0.08 -23.25
CA GLY A 228 16.14 0.98 -23.87
C GLY A 228 16.35 2.21 -22.98
N ALA A 229 16.14 3.42 -23.53
CA ALA A 229 16.29 4.68 -22.81
C ALA A 229 15.00 5.21 -22.15
N ARG A 230 13.91 4.44 -22.07
CA ARG A 230 12.61 4.91 -21.55
C ARG A 230 12.13 4.13 -20.34
N CYS A 231 11.47 4.83 -19.41
CA CYS A 231 10.65 4.21 -18.36
C CYS A 231 9.21 4.06 -18.87
N ARG A 232 8.69 2.83 -18.85
CA ARG A 232 7.31 2.54 -19.27
C ARG A 232 6.26 3.12 -18.31
N GLN A 233 6.58 3.27 -17.01
CA GLN A 233 5.60 3.81 -16.04
C GLN A 233 5.43 5.32 -16.17
N ALA A 234 6.53 6.04 -16.38
CA ALA A 234 6.50 7.50 -16.56
C ALA A 234 6.23 7.91 -18.01
N GLY A 235 6.34 6.98 -18.97
CA GLY A 235 6.27 7.31 -20.39
C GLY A 235 7.40 8.22 -20.86
N ALA A 236 8.48 8.38 -20.09
CA ALA A 236 9.54 9.36 -20.32
C ALA A 236 10.90 8.70 -20.61
N LYS A 237 11.83 9.47 -21.21
CA LYS A 237 13.25 9.07 -21.27
C LYS A 237 13.85 9.15 -19.87
N VAL A 238 14.75 8.22 -19.55
CA VAL A 238 15.42 8.17 -18.25
C VAL A 238 16.92 7.99 -18.42
N ASP A 239 17.69 8.65 -17.55
CA ASP A 239 19.10 8.35 -17.37
C ASP A 239 19.23 7.05 -16.55
N PRO A 240 20.00 6.04 -16.99
CA PRO A 240 20.19 4.83 -16.20
C PRO A 240 20.81 5.06 -14.83
N ALA A 241 21.52 6.18 -14.59
CA ALA A 241 22.13 6.53 -13.31
C ALA A 241 21.16 7.20 -12.33
N TRP A 242 19.96 7.60 -12.75
CA TRP A 242 18.98 8.18 -11.83
C TRP A 242 18.58 7.16 -10.74
N PRO A 243 18.44 7.61 -9.48
CA PRO A 243 18.10 6.72 -8.36
C PRO A 243 16.72 6.07 -8.58
N ALA A 244 16.48 4.96 -7.91
CA ALA A 244 15.17 4.33 -7.92
C ALA A 244 14.06 5.29 -7.43
N CYS A 245 12.95 5.34 -8.17
CA CYS A 245 11.71 5.95 -7.70
C CYS A 245 10.90 4.95 -6.84
N GLU A 246 9.82 5.40 -6.20
CA GLU A 246 8.93 4.56 -5.38
C GLU A 246 8.40 3.33 -6.16
N ARG A 247 8.26 3.47 -7.47
CA ARG A 247 7.75 2.41 -8.35
C ARG A 247 8.84 1.50 -8.93
N PHE A 248 10.07 1.61 -8.44
CA PHE A 248 11.18 0.76 -8.85
C PHE A 248 10.85 -0.72 -8.64
N GLU A 249 11.23 -1.55 -9.60
CA GLU A 249 11.18 -3.00 -9.49
C GLU A 249 12.50 -3.58 -9.94
N ALA A 250 13.09 -4.43 -9.08
CA ALA A 250 14.29 -5.19 -9.40
C ALA A 250 14.01 -6.28 -10.46
N ALA A 251 15.03 -7.08 -10.76
CA ALA A 251 14.90 -8.23 -11.65
C ALA A 251 13.75 -9.15 -11.20
N LEU A 252 12.94 -9.60 -12.17
CA LEU A 252 11.70 -10.32 -11.90
C LEU A 252 11.93 -11.83 -11.88
N ASP A 253 11.29 -12.51 -10.92
CA ASP A 253 11.24 -13.97 -10.81
C ASP A 253 9.79 -14.49 -10.91
N CYS A 254 9.57 -15.42 -11.84
CA CYS A 254 8.29 -16.08 -12.03
C CYS A 254 7.91 -16.96 -10.83
N GLN A 255 8.88 -17.52 -10.10
CA GLN A 255 8.62 -18.33 -8.90
C GLN A 255 8.10 -17.50 -7.74
N THR A 256 8.38 -16.18 -7.72
CA THR A 256 7.82 -15.27 -6.72
C THR A 256 6.45 -14.76 -7.11
N CYS A 257 6.22 -14.43 -8.39
CA CYS A 257 5.00 -13.72 -8.77
C CYS A 257 3.87 -14.60 -9.30
N GLY A 258 4.20 -15.65 -10.07
CA GLY A 258 3.21 -16.48 -10.75
C GLY A 258 2.21 -15.72 -11.63
N ALA A 259 2.41 -14.42 -11.91
CA ALA A 259 1.33 -13.50 -12.30
C ALA A 259 0.52 -13.99 -13.52
N CYS A 260 1.21 -14.37 -14.59
CA CYS A 260 0.58 -14.88 -15.82
C CYS A 260 -0.14 -16.23 -15.61
N CYS A 261 0.47 -17.12 -14.82
CA CYS A 261 -0.04 -18.49 -14.60
C CYS A 261 -1.14 -18.55 -13.52
N ARG A 262 -1.14 -17.59 -12.59
CA ARG A 262 -2.05 -17.54 -11.44
C ARG A 262 -3.37 -16.90 -11.77
N ALA A 263 -3.36 -15.69 -12.34
CA ALA A 263 -4.58 -14.86 -12.41
C ALA A 263 -4.60 -13.76 -13.48
N ALA A 264 -3.48 -13.39 -14.11
CA ALA A 264 -3.48 -12.24 -15.02
C ALA A 264 -4.14 -12.48 -16.38
N TYR A 265 -4.21 -13.75 -16.81
CA TYR A 265 -4.72 -14.16 -18.11
C TYR A 265 -5.61 -15.39 -17.97
N HIS A 266 -6.71 -15.42 -18.71
CA HIS A 266 -7.71 -16.49 -18.65
C HIS A 266 -7.43 -17.66 -19.60
N SER A 267 -6.49 -17.52 -20.53
CA SER A 267 -6.13 -18.57 -21.47
C SER A 267 -4.64 -18.50 -21.85
N VAL A 268 -4.08 -19.68 -22.16
CA VAL A 268 -2.80 -19.83 -22.84
C VAL A 268 -3.09 -20.65 -24.08
N GLU A 269 -3.21 -19.98 -25.22
CA GLU A 269 -3.44 -20.64 -26.50
C GLU A 269 -2.22 -21.46 -26.92
N VAL A 270 -2.50 -22.63 -27.47
CA VAL A 270 -1.53 -23.64 -27.88
C VAL A 270 -1.83 -24.05 -29.31
N SER A 271 -0.79 -24.15 -30.15
CA SER A 271 -0.94 -24.70 -31.49
C SER A 271 -1.25 -26.19 -31.43
N ARG A 272 -2.08 -26.70 -32.36
CA ARG A 272 -2.32 -28.15 -32.52
C ARG A 272 -1.03 -28.97 -32.75
N ARG A 273 0.07 -28.33 -33.17
CA ARG A 273 1.38 -28.96 -33.39
C ARG A 273 2.37 -28.78 -32.23
N ASP A 274 1.98 -28.10 -31.15
CA ASP A 274 2.87 -27.90 -30.00
C ASP A 274 3.12 -29.25 -29.30
N PRO A 275 4.39 -29.60 -28.94
CA PRO A 275 4.70 -30.84 -28.26
C PRO A 275 3.89 -31.11 -26.99
N VAL A 276 3.48 -30.06 -26.27
CA VAL A 276 2.66 -30.21 -25.04
C VAL A 276 1.35 -30.94 -25.32
N VAL A 277 0.79 -30.81 -26.54
CA VAL A 277 -0.49 -31.43 -26.92
C VAL A 277 -0.41 -32.96 -26.84
N LYS A 278 0.74 -33.51 -27.22
CA LYS A 278 1.00 -34.95 -27.16
C LYS A 278 1.51 -35.38 -25.79
N ALA A 279 2.39 -34.58 -25.18
CA ALA A 279 3.04 -34.93 -23.91
C ALA A 279 2.08 -34.85 -22.70
N GLN A 280 1.17 -33.88 -22.71
CA GLN A 280 0.31 -33.53 -21.58
C GLN A 280 -1.18 -33.43 -22.00
N PRO A 281 -1.78 -34.46 -22.64
CA PRO A 281 -3.13 -34.36 -23.22
C PRO A 281 -4.21 -34.05 -22.16
N ALA A 282 -4.03 -34.49 -20.91
CA ALA A 282 -4.95 -34.19 -19.80
C ALA A 282 -4.96 -32.71 -19.36
N LEU A 283 -4.01 -31.90 -19.84
CA LEU A 283 -3.92 -30.47 -19.58
C LEU A 283 -4.40 -29.63 -20.76
N ILE A 284 -4.93 -30.24 -21.83
CA ILE A 284 -5.35 -29.53 -23.04
C ILE A 284 -6.87 -29.51 -23.15
N VAL A 285 -7.41 -28.34 -23.49
CA VAL A 285 -8.83 -28.15 -23.81
C VAL A 285 -8.94 -27.77 -25.28
N ASP A 286 -9.73 -28.52 -26.04
CA ASP A 286 -10.09 -28.15 -27.43
C ASP A 286 -11.34 -27.27 -27.40
N ARG A 287 -11.20 -26.02 -27.83
CA ARG A 287 -12.31 -25.05 -27.97
C ARG A 287 -12.90 -25.05 -29.39
N GLY A 288 -12.55 -26.04 -30.20
CA GLY A 288 -12.90 -26.14 -31.62
C GLY A 288 -11.95 -25.31 -32.49
N SER A 289 -11.97 -23.98 -32.32
CA SER A 289 -11.16 -23.04 -33.12
C SER A 289 -9.70 -22.97 -32.70
N TYR A 290 -9.39 -23.22 -31.42
CA TYR A 290 -8.04 -23.25 -30.87
C TYR A 290 -7.92 -24.27 -29.73
N LEU A 291 -6.67 -24.62 -29.36
CA LEU A 291 -6.39 -25.38 -28.14
C LEU A 291 -5.87 -24.43 -27.07
N GLU A 292 -6.12 -24.75 -25.80
CA GLU A 292 -5.56 -24.02 -24.68
C GLU A 292 -5.13 -24.95 -23.53
N ILE A 293 -4.23 -24.45 -22.69
CA ILE A 293 -3.93 -25.10 -21.41
C ILE A 293 -5.14 -24.96 -20.48
N ARG A 294 -5.60 -26.08 -19.94
CA ARG A 294 -6.66 -26.18 -18.94
C ARG A 294 -6.36 -25.27 -17.75
N ARG A 295 -7.39 -24.64 -17.20
CA ARG A 295 -7.34 -23.87 -15.96
C ARG A 295 -8.31 -24.41 -14.93
N THR A 296 -7.98 -24.24 -13.66
CA THR A 296 -8.84 -24.51 -12.50
C THR A 296 -9.13 -23.17 -11.84
N GLY A 297 -10.33 -22.64 -12.06
CA GLY A 297 -10.62 -21.22 -11.79
C GLY A 297 -9.68 -20.33 -12.60
N ASP A 298 -9.05 -19.36 -11.94
CA ASP A 298 -8.09 -18.47 -12.59
C ASP A 298 -6.71 -19.07 -12.80
N ARG A 299 -6.40 -20.23 -12.22
CA ARG A 299 -5.05 -20.80 -12.20
C ARG A 299 -4.83 -21.78 -13.35
N CYS A 300 -3.66 -21.72 -13.98
CA CYS A 300 -3.20 -22.75 -14.91
C CYS A 300 -3.19 -24.12 -14.21
N ALA A 301 -3.71 -25.17 -14.86
CA ALA A 301 -3.78 -26.52 -14.26
C ALA A 301 -2.40 -27.15 -14.01
N ALA A 302 -1.34 -26.62 -14.63
CA ALA A 302 0.04 -27.01 -14.36
C ALA A 302 0.74 -26.16 -13.28
N LEU A 303 0.03 -25.21 -12.66
CA LEU A 303 0.62 -24.31 -11.67
C LEU A 303 0.46 -24.88 -10.26
N ASP A 304 1.60 -25.13 -9.62
CA ASP A 304 1.73 -25.57 -8.25
C ASP A 304 2.37 -24.45 -7.40
N GLY A 305 2.12 -24.45 -6.09
CA GLY A 305 2.55 -23.39 -5.17
C GLY A 305 1.61 -22.19 -5.09
N GLY A 306 2.03 -21.14 -4.40
CA GLY A 306 1.24 -19.92 -4.25
C GLY A 306 0.14 -19.97 -3.20
N GLU A 307 0.08 -21.05 -2.41
CA GLU A 307 -0.68 -21.12 -1.18
C GLU A 307 -0.06 -20.18 -0.13
N LEU A 308 -0.90 -19.63 0.75
CA LEU A 308 -0.44 -18.83 1.88
C LEU A 308 0.00 -19.78 3.02
N ASP A 309 1.24 -19.61 3.47
CA ASP A 309 1.85 -20.35 4.55
C ASP A 309 2.53 -19.37 5.51
N HIS A 310 2.03 -19.25 6.74
CA HIS A 310 2.53 -18.32 7.76
C HIS A 310 2.74 -16.89 7.23
N GLY A 311 1.75 -16.33 6.54
CA GLY A 311 1.80 -14.97 5.99
C GLY A 311 2.63 -14.82 4.70
N ARG A 312 3.25 -15.90 4.21
CA ARG A 312 4.07 -15.87 2.98
C ARG A 312 3.48 -16.77 1.90
N ILE A 313 3.59 -16.33 0.66
CA ILE A 313 3.12 -17.05 -0.51
C ILE A 313 4.18 -18.06 -0.94
N ALA A 314 3.81 -19.34 -0.95
CA ALA A 314 4.68 -20.41 -1.42
C ALA A 314 5.13 -20.17 -2.86
N ARG A 315 6.34 -20.61 -3.21
CA ARG A 315 6.90 -20.39 -4.55
C ARG A 315 6.06 -21.08 -5.62
N TYR A 316 5.75 -20.33 -6.67
CA TYR A 316 5.09 -20.84 -7.86
C TYR A 316 6.04 -21.72 -8.67
N ARG A 317 5.55 -22.86 -9.17
CA ARG A 317 6.28 -23.72 -10.10
C ARG A 317 5.34 -24.33 -11.14
N CYS A 318 5.86 -24.51 -12.35
CA CYS A 318 5.17 -25.25 -13.39
C CYS A 318 5.51 -26.73 -13.24
N THR A 319 4.50 -27.59 -13.11
CA THR A 319 4.70 -29.05 -12.97
C THR A 319 5.15 -29.71 -14.27
N ILE A 320 5.00 -29.01 -15.41
CA ILE A 320 5.38 -29.49 -16.75
C ILE A 320 6.53 -28.67 -17.37
N TYR A 321 7.54 -28.29 -16.58
CA TYR A 321 8.59 -27.37 -17.02
C TYR A 321 9.24 -27.74 -18.37
N ASP A 322 9.48 -29.03 -18.59
CA ASP A 322 10.13 -29.58 -19.79
C ASP A 322 9.16 -29.62 -21.00
N ASP A 323 7.87 -29.83 -20.73
CA ASP A 323 6.82 -29.93 -21.75
C ASP A 323 6.07 -28.60 -21.99
N ARG A 324 6.57 -27.48 -21.45
CA ARG A 324 5.89 -26.19 -21.56
C ARG A 324 5.55 -25.86 -23.02
N PRO A 325 4.33 -25.33 -23.30
CA PRO A 325 4.00 -24.85 -24.63
C PRO A 325 4.99 -23.78 -25.06
N ARG A 326 5.18 -23.64 -26.37
CA ARG A 326 6.06 -22.62 -26.96
C ARG A 326 5.73 -21.21 -26.46
N THR A 327 4.44 -20.87 -26.33
CA THR A 327 3.96 -19.59 -25.77
C THR A 327 4.57 -19.30 -24.39
N CYS A 328 4.74 -20.32 -23.54
CA CYS A 328 5.33 -20.18 -22.21
C CYS A 328 6.86 -20.19 -22.22
N ARG A 329 7.49 -20.96 -23.14
CA ARG A 329 8.95 -21.03 -23.26
C ARG A 329 9.57 -19.76 -23.85
N ASP A 330 8.91 -19.19 -24.85
CA ASP A 330 9.38 -18.01 -25.58
C ASP A 330 9.01 -16.70 -24.84
N PHE A 331 8.36 -16.78 -23.68
CA PHE A 331 7.92 -15.62 -22.92
C PHE A 331 9.09 -14.83 -22.34
N THR A 332 9.22 -13.57 -22.74
CA THR A 332 10.26 -12.67 -22.25
C THR A 332 9.88 -12.05 -20.90
N ILE A 333 10.64 -12.36 -19.85
CA ILE A 333 10.52 -11.73 -18.52
C ILE A 333 10.80 -10.23 -18.65
N GLY A 334 9.99 -9.38 -18.00
CA GLY A 334 10.09 -7.92 -18.12
C GLY A 334 9.55 -7.33 -19.43
N SER A 335 8.97 -8.16 -20.31
CA SER A 335 8.17 -7.64 -21.44
C SER A 335 6.95 -6.86 -20.98
N THR A 336 6.32 -6.11 -21.89
CA THR A 336 5.07 -5.39 -21.59
C THR A 336 4.00 -6.32 -21.03
N HIS A 337 3.83 -7.51 -21.61
CA HIS A 337 2.88 -8.51 -21.13
C HIS A 337 3.21 -9.03 -19.72
N CYS A 338 4.50 -9.15 -19.37
CA CYS A 338 4.93 -9.53 -18.02
C CYS A 338 4.56 -8.46 -16.99
N LEU A 339 4.89 -7.21 -17.28
CA LEU A 339 4.65 -6.09 -16.36
C LEU A 339 3.15 -5.76 -16.23
N THR A 340 2.40 -5.83 -17.33
CA THR A 340 0.93 -5.73 -17.30
C THR A 340 0.31 -6.83 -16.46
N ALA A 341 0.81 -8.07 -16.57
CA ALA A 341 0.31 -9.17 -15.75
C ALA A 341 0.54 -8.92 -14.26
N ARG A 342 1.74 -8.46 -13.87
CA ARG A 342 2.07 -8.14 -12.48
C ARG A 342 1.18 -7.04 -11.90
N ARG A 343 0.92 -5.96 -12.67
CA ARG A 343 -0.03 -4.91 -12.26
C ARG A 343 -1.44 -5.44 -12.04
N ARG A 344 -1.94 -6.29 -12.96
CA ARG A 344 -3.29 -6.88 -12.85
C ARG A 344 -3.49 -7.68 -11.57
N VAL A 345 -2.43 -8.31 -11.07
CA VAL A 345 -2.48 -9.16 -9.88
C VAL A 345 -1.98 -8.47 -8.61
N GLY A 346 -1.80 -7.14 -8.64
CA GLY A 346 -1.43 -6.35 -7.46
C GLY A 346 0.04 -6.48 -7.03
N LEU A 347 0.96 -6.82 -7.95
CA LEU A 347 2.39 -6.99 -7.63
C LEU A 347 3.28 -5.83 -8.06
N SER A 348 2.70 -4.81 -8.69
CA SER A 348 3.38 -3.66 -9.27
C SER A 348 2.55 -2.38 -9.11
N LEU A 349 3.21 -1.26 -8.81
CA LEU A 349 2.61 0.08 -8.74
C LEU A 349 2.37 0.74 -10.11
#